data_AF-A0A8S4QDI5-F1
#
_entry.id   AF-A0A8S4QDI5-F1
#
_cell.length_a   1.000
_cell.length_b   1.000
_cell.length_c   1.000
_cell.angle_alpha   90.00
_cell.angle_beta   90.00
_cell.angle_gamma   90.00
#
_symmetry.space_group_name_H-M   'P 1'
#
loop_
_entity.id
_entity.type
_entity.pdbx_description
1 polymer ?
#
loop_
_entity_poly.entity_id
_entity_poly.type
_entity_poly.pdbx_seq_one_letter_code
_entity_poly.pdbx_strand_id
1 'polypeptide(L)'
;IAARPGSHKMRCLFRVVFMPSSAAELAQRDLAALDYLYMQCCNDVAQDRFAPELQPDVALRLAALHIHQHALAHNLSPAKITVKSVE
;
A
#
# COMPACT_ATOMS: atom_id res chain seq x y z
N ILE A 1 4.52 9.63 -26.71
CA ILE A 1 3.47 10.12 -25.78
C ILE A 1 3.63 11.62 -25.51
N ALA A 2 4.80 12.09 -25.09
CA ALA A 2 5.07 13.50 -24.81
C ALA A 2 4.78 14.48 -25.97
N ALA A 3 4.93 14.06 -27.23
CA ALA A 3 4.68 14.90 -28.40
C ALA A 3 3.20 15.02 -28.83
N ARG A 4 2.25 14.36 -28.15
CA ARG A 4 0.82 14.43 -28.52
C ARG A 4 0.20 15.74 -28.01
N PRO A 5 -0.68 16.42 -28.78
CA PRO A 5 -1.44 17.56 -28.28
C PRO A 5 -2.17 17.21 -26.98
N GLY A 6 -2.04 18.05 -25.95
CA GLY A 6 -2.65 17.81 -24.63
C GLY A 6 -1.85 16.89 -23.69
N SER A 7 -0.69 16.37 -24.09
CA SER A 7 0.18 15.54 -23.24
C SER A 7 0.59 16.21 -21.92
N HIS A 8 0.74 17.54 -21.91
CA HIS A 8 1.04 18.33 -20.72
C HIS A 8 -0.06 18.31 -19.65
N LYS A 9 -1.27 17.84 -19.98
CA LYS A 9 -2.39 17.64 -19.04
C LYS A 9 -2.50 16.18 -18.55
N MET A 10 -1.73 15.25 -19.12
CA MET A 10 -1.76 13.86 -18.70
C MET A 10 -1.00 13.70 -17.38
N ARG A 11 -1.60 12.94 -16.46
CA ARG A 11 -0.94 12.46 -15.25
C ARG A 11 -0.54 11.00 -15.48
N CYS A 12 0.76 10.74 -15.51
CA CYS A 12 1.30 9.38 -15.56
C CYS A 12 1.55 8.90 -14.13
N LEU A 13 1.15 7.67 -13.82
CA LEU A 13 1.50 7.00 -12.58
C LEU A 13 2.60 5.98 -12.88
N PHE A 14 3.72 6.08 -12.16
CA PHE A 14 4.68 4.98 -12.12
C PHE A 14 4.06 3.87 -11.26
N ARG A 15 3.98 2.65 -11.78
CA ARG A 15 3.32 1.53 -11.10
C ARG A 15 3.98 0.21 -11.42
N VAL A 16 3.98 -0.69 -10.44
CA VAL A 16 4.21 -2.11 -10.66
C VAL A 16 2.96 -2.66 -11.34
N VAL A 17 3.12 -3.08 -12.60
CA VAL A 17 2.06 -3.66 -13.43
C VAL A 17 2.23 -5.16 -13.62
N PHE A 18 3.47 -5.64 -13.56
CA PHE A 18 3.79 -7.07 -13.55
C PHE A 18 4.04 -7.48 -12.11
N MET A 19 3.09 -8.22 -11.53
CA MET A 19 3.18 -8.63 -10.14
C MET A 19 4.26 -9.70 -9.96
N PRO A 20 5.07 -9.61 -8.88
CA PRO A 20 6.00 -10.68 -8.54
C PRO A 20 5.23 -11.94 -8.13
N SER A 21 5.86 -13.11 -8.26
CA SER A 21 5.24 -14.36 -7.79
C SER A 21 5.09 -14.41 -6.27
N SER A 22 5.95 -13.69 -5.53
CA SER A 22 5.76 -13.45 -4.10
C SER A 22 6.48 -12.18 -3.63
N ALA A 23 6.03 -11.63 -2.50
CA ALA A 23 6.74 -10.55 -1.81
C ALA A 23 8.16 -10.96 -1.37
N ALA A 24 8.34 -12.22 -0.95
CA ALA A 24 9.63 -12.73 -0.52
C ALA A 24 10.65 -12.79 -1.66
N GLU A 25 10.25 -13.25 -2.85
CA GLU A 25 11.11 -13.26 -4.02
C GLU A 25 11.50 -11.83 -4.44
N LEU A 26 10.54 -10.89 -4.42
CA LEU A 26 10.84 -9.49 -4.70
C LEU A 26 11.82 -8.93 -3.68
N ALA A 27 11.62 -9.20 -2.38
CA ALA A 27 12.49 -8.75 -1.29
C ALA A 27 13.94 -9.24 -1.45
N GLN A 28 14.12 -10.50 -1.86
CA GLN A 28 15.43 -11.09 -2.08
C GLN A 28 16.20 -10.41 -3.22
N ARG A 29 15.48 -9.84 -4.19
CA ARG A 29 16.06 -9.18 -5.37
C ARG A 29 16.24 -7.69 -5.18
N ASP A 30 15.23 -7.02 -4.64
CA ASP A 30 15.19 -5.57 -4.48
C ASP A 30 14.18 -5.15 -3.39
N LEU A 31 14.71 -4.70 -2.25
CA LEU A 31 13.90 -4.20 -1.13
C LEU A 31 13.21 -2.87 -1.47
N ALA A 32 13.80 -2.01 -2.30
CA ALA A 32 13.18 -0.74 -2.68
C ALA A 32 11.97 -0.96 -3.59
N ALA A 33 12.04 -1.95 -4.49
CA ALA A 33 10.90 -2.36 -5.29
C ALA A 33 9.77 -2.96 -4.44
N LEU A 34 10.12 -3.72 -3.39
CA LEU A 34 9.15 -4.23 -2.42
C LEU A 34 8.44 -3.10 -1.68
N ASP A 35 9.20 -2.13 -1.14
CA ASP A 35 8.65 -0.98 -0.43
C ASP A 35 7.72 -0.17 -1.34
N TYR A 36 8.11 -0.01 -2.61
CA TYR A 36 7.29 0.65 -3.62
C TYR A 36 5.97 -0.09 -3.88
N LEU A 37 6.04 -1.42 -4.06
CA LEU A 37 4.86 -2.27 -4.25
C LEU A 37 3.93 -2.20 -3.04
N TYR A 38 4.47 -2.23 -1.82
CA TYR A 38 3.68 -2.08 -0.59
C TYR A 38 2.94 -0.73 -0.57
N MET A 39 3.65 0.39 -0.80
CA MET A 39 3.02 1.72 -0.86
C MET A 39 1.96 1.81 -1.96
N GLN A 40 2.21 1.21 -3.13
CA GLN A 40 1.22 1.13 -4.19
C GLN A 40 -0.06 0.43 -3.73
N CYS A 41 0.06 -0.74 -3.10
CA CYS A 41 -1.07 -1.50 -2.58
C CYS A 41 -1.85 -0.72 -1.52
N CYS A 42 -1.17 -0.04 -0.58
CA CYS A 42 -1.82 0.83 0.40
C CYS A 42 -2.66 1.92 -0.26
N ASN A 43 -2.09 2.60 -1.27
CA ASN A 43 -2.81 3.61 -2.03
C ASN A 43 -4.01 3.03 -2.80
N ASP A 44 -3.89 1.81 -3.32
CA ASP A 44 -4.98 1.14 -4.04
C ASP A 44 -6.16 0.82 -3.11
N VAL A 45 -5.88 0.34 -1.89
CA VAL A 45 -6.90 0.09 -0.86
C VAL A 45 -7.57 1.39 -0.41
N ALA A 46 -6.77 2.43 -0.11
CA ALA A 46 -7.30 3.70 0.38
C ALA A 46 -8.10 4.50 -0.67
N GLN A 47 -7.87 4.24 -1.97
CA GLN A 47 -8.55 4.91 -3.08
C GLN A 47 -9.71 4.07 -3.64
N ASP A 48 -10.23 3.13 -2.86
CA ASP A 48 -11.39 2.30 -3.23
C ASP A 48 -11.22 1.53 -4.56
N ARG A 49 -9.98 1.24 -4.98
CA ARG A 49 -9.74 0.46 -6.20
C ARG A 49 -10.17 -1.01 -6.09
N PHE A 50 -10.53 -1.45 -4.89
CA PHE A 50 -11.01 -2.80 -4.56
C PHE A 50 -12.39 -2.78 -3.87
N ALA A 51 -13.13 -1.66 -3.94
CA ALA A 51 -14.34 -1.47 -3.14
C ALA A 51 -15.51 -2.47 -3.40
N PRO A 52 -15.64 -3.19 -4.54
CA PRO A 52 -16.61 -4.27 -4.63
C PRO A 52 -16.12 -5.61 -4.05
N GLU A 53 -14.80 -5.88 -4.01
CA GLU A 53 -14.26 -7.17 -3.56
C GLU A 53 -13.77 -7.17 -2.10
N LEU A 54 -13.35 -6.01 -1.58
CA LEU A 54 -12.74 -5.89 -0.27
C LEU A 54 -13.80 -6.03 0.84
N GLN A 55 -13.71 -7.11 1.60
CA GLN A 55 -14.61 -7.35 2.72
C GLN A 55 -14.35 -6.33 3.86
N PRO A 56 -15.40 -5.83 4.54
CA PRO A 56 -15.24 -4.81 5.58
C PRO A 56 -14.35 -5.22 6.75
N ASP A 57 -14.38 -6.49 7.17
CA ASP A 57 -13.54 -7.03 8.24
C ASP A 57 -12.05 -7.05 7.83
N VAL A 58 -11.77 -7.37 6.56
CA VAL A 58 -10.42 -7.30 5.99
C VAL A 58 -9.94 -5.85 5.94
N ALA A 59 -10.80 -4.91 5.54
CA ALA A 59 -10.47 -3.48 5.51
C ALA A 59 -10.11 -2.94 6.92
N LEU A 60 -10.89 -3.29 7.94
CA LEU A 60 -10.62 -2.92 9.34
C LEU A 60 -9.27 -3.47 9.81
N ARG A 61 -8.99 -4.75 9.54
CA ARG A 61 -7.70 -5.37 9.91
C ARG A 61 -6.52 -4.72 9.20
N LEU A 62 -6.66 -4.38 7.92
CA LEU A 62 -5.62 -3.68 7.16
C LEU A 62 -5.38 -2.27 7.71
N ALA A 63 -6.43 -1.53 8.06
CA ALA A 63 -6.33 -0.23 8.70
C ALA A 63 -5.62 -0.31 10.06
N ALA A 64 -6.00 -1.29 10.88
CA ALA A 64 -5.37 -1.54 12.17
C ALA A 64 -3.87 -1.85 12.05
N LEU A 65 -3.51 -2.70 11.09
CA LEU A 65 -2.12 -3.02 10.80
C LEU A 65 -1.33 -1.77 10.36
N HIS A 66 -1.91 -0.96 9.47
CA HIS A 66 -1.26 0.27 8.99
C HIS A 66 -1.02 1.28 10.12
N ILE A 67 -2.01 1.48 11.00
CA ILE A 67 -1.88 2.35 12.20
C ILE A 67 -0.77 1.82 13.13
N HIS A 68 -0.73 0.51 13.35
CA HIS A 68 0.31 -0.10 14.19
C HIS A 68 1.72 0.08 13.61
N GLN A 69 1.89 -0.16 12.31
CA GLN A 69 3.17 0.04 11.61
C GLN A 69 3.61 1.51 11.66
N HIS A 70 2.69 2.44 11.45
CA HIS A 70 2.97 3.87 11.55
C HIS A 70 3.40 4.26 12.97
N ALA A 71 2.71 3.76 14.00
CA ALA A 71 3.06 4.02 15.38
C ALA A 71 4.48 3.55 15.73
N LEU A 72 4.85 2.34 15.31
CA LEU A 72 6.20 1.80 15.51
C LEU A 72 7.26 2.65 14.80
N ALA A 73 7.01 3.05 13.56
CA ALA A 73 7.94 3.89 12.79
C ALA A 73 8.19 5.27 13.44
N HIS A 74 7.22 5.77 14.22
CA HIS A 74 7.31 7.04 14.94
C HIS A 74 7.62 6.90 16.44
N ASN A 75 8.15 5.75 16.88
CA ASN A 75 8.52 5.47 18.28
C ASN A 75 7.36 5.67 19.29
N LEU A 76 6.12 5.53 18.85
CA LEU A 76 4.96 5.49 19.73
C LEU A 76 4.94 4.11 20.41
N SER A 77 4.84 4.09 21.74
CA SER A 77 4.93 2.86 22.54
C SER A 77 3.90 1.81 22.09
N PRO A 78 4.33 0.61 21.63
CA PRO A 78 3.41 -0.45 21.19
C PRO A 78 2.52 -1.01 22.29
N ALA A 79 2.89 -0.81 23.57
CA ALA A 79 2.08 -1.20 24.72
C ALA A 79 0.73 -0.46 24.81
N LYS A 80 0.52 0.61 24.03
CA LYS A 80 -0.73 1.37 23.96
C LYS A 80 -1.63 1.01 22.77
N ILE A 81 -1.20 0.15 21.85
CA ILE A 81 -1.90 -0.13 20.60
C ILE A 81 -2.00 -1.63 20.42
N THR A 82 -3.16 -2.20 20.77
CA THR A 82 -3.49 -3.61 20.53
C THR A 82 -4.39 -3.73 19.30
N VAL A 83 -4.33 -4.84 18.56
CA VAL A 83 -5.21 -5.08 17.40
C VAL A 83 -6.70 -4.95 17.80
N LYS A 84 -7.06 -5.41 19.00
CA LYS A 84 -8.40 -5.22 19.60
C LYS A 84 -8.78 -3.77 19.94
N SER A 85 -7.82 -2.86 20.02
CA SER A 85 -8.05 -1.44 20.29
C SER A 85 -8.23 -0.63 19.00
N VAL A 86 -7.97 -1.23 17.84
CA VAL A 86 -8.01 -0.58 16.54
C VAL A 86 -9.07 -1.21 15.62
N GLU A 87 -9.54 -2.43 15.93
CA GLU A 87 -10.83 -2.96 15.44
C GLU A 87 -12.03 -2.27 16.10
#